data_AF-W7E098-F1
#
_entry.id   AF-W7E098-F1
#
_cell.length_a   1.000
_cell.length_b   1.000
_cell.length_c   1.000
_cell.angle_alpha   90.00
_cell.angle_beta   90.00
_cell.angle_gamma   90.00
#
_symmetry.space_group_name_H-M   'P 1'
#
loop_
_entity.id
_entity.type
_entity.pdbx_description
1 polymer ?
#
loop_
_entity_poly.entity_id
_entity_poly.type
_entity_poly.pdbx_seq_one_letter_code
_entity_poly.pdbx_strand_id
1 'polypeptide(L)'
;MLLFFTGELLIPQIFKHITLRQRPDDPLIPISGYSFPSGHAAGSTTFYGFLAILLLLFYLKKKSSKVVVPILLALFILLIMISRVYLSVHYPSDVIAGCLVGTGTIMLATFIYERGFFRLKNRRL
;
A
#
# COMPACT_ATOMS: atom_id res chain seq x y z
N MET A 1 2.17 10.38 -8.80
CA MET A 1 2.11 10.09 -7.36
C MET A 1 0.70 10.29 -6.82
N LEU A 2 0.14 11.51 -6.87
CA LEU A 2 -1.25 11.78 -6.43
C LEU A 2 -2.30 10.88 -7.10
N LEU A 3 -2.19 10.62 -8.41
CA LEU A 3 -3.08 9.72 -9.15
C LEU A 3 -3.11 8.28 -8.60
N PHE A 4 -1.97 7.76 -8.12
CA PHE A 4 -1.88 6.40 -7.59
C PHE A 4 -2.49 6.33 -6.18
N PHE A 5 -2.27 7.36 -5.36
CA PHE A 5 -2.90 7.47 -4.05
C PHE A 5 -4.43 7.66 -4.14
N THR A 6 -4.93 8.41 -5.12
CA THR A 6 -6.37 8.53 -5.35
C THR A 6 -6.96 7.23 -5.92
N GLY A 7 -6.25 6.55 -6.82
CA GLY A 7 -6.64 5.23 -7.32
C GLY A 7 -6.77 4.20 -6.20
N GLU A 8 -5.90 4.25 -5.20
CA GLU A 8 -5.92 3.35 -4.06
C GLU A 8 -7.06 3.59 -3.07
N LEU A 9 -7.68 4.77 -3.08
CA LEU A 9 -8.93 5.01 -2.35
C LEU A 9 -10.13 4.47 -3.12
N LEU A 10 -10.10 4.51 -4.45
CA LEU A 10 -11.22 4.15 -5.31
C LEU A 10 -11.30 2.64 -5.60
N ILE A 11 -10.16 2.00 -5.88
CA ILE A 11 -10.10 0.57 -6.23
C ILE A 11 -10.68 -0.32 -5.12
N PRO A 12 -10.33 -0.13 -3.82
CA PRO A 12 -10.92 -0.93 -2.75
C PRO A 12 -12.43 -0.72 -2.61
N GLN A 13 -12.95 0.48 -2.88
CA GLN A 13 -14.39 0.73 -2.80
C GLN A 13 -15.13 -0.05 -3.89
N ILE A 14 -14.61 -0.07 -5.12
CA ILE A 14 -15.17 -0.87 -6.21
C ILE A 14 -15.18 -2.35 -5.83
N PHE A 15 -14.05 -2.89 -5.34
CA PHE A 15 -13.97 -4.30 -4.93
C PHE A 15 -14.88 -4.66 -3.75
N LYS A 16 -15.11 -3.72 -2.83
CA LYS A 16 -16.05 -3.91 -1.73
C LYS A 16 -17.48 -4.14 -2.22
N HIS A 17 -17.90 -3.40 -3.25
CA HIS A 17 -19.22 -3.56 -3.85
C HIS A 17 -19.36 -4.80 -4.74
N ILE A 18 -18.25 -5.46 -5.09
CA ILE A 18 -18.25 -6.73 -5.83
C ILE A 18 -18.24 -7.92 -4.87
N THR A 19 -17.33 -7.91 -3.90
CA THR A 19 -17.11 -9.06 -3.01
C THR A 19 -18.13 -9.16 -1.88
N LEU A 20 -18.72 -8.03 -1.48
CA LEU A 20 -19.74 -7.91 -0.43
C LEU A 20 -19.38 -8.69 0.86
N ARG A 21 -18.09 -8.84 1.13
CA ARG A 21 -17.61 -9.67 2.23
C ARG A 21 -17.93 -8.99 3.56
N GLN A 22 -18.65 -9.70 4.43
CA GLN A 22 -18.94 -9.26 5.78
C GLN A 22 -17.66 -9.17 6.62
N ARG A 23 -17.66 -8.31 7.64
CA ARG A 23 -16.55 -8.22 8.61
C ARG A 23 -16.59 -9.39 9.60
N PRO A 24 -15.48 -9.64 10.31
CA PRO A 24 -15.53 -10.47 11.51
C PRO A 24 -16.58 -9.93 12.50
N ASP A 25 -17.18 -10.83 13.25
CA ASP A 25 -18.13 -10.49 14.30
C ASP A 25 -17.42 -9.78 15.46
N ASP A 26 -18.19 -9.01 16.24
CA ASP A 26 -17.73 -8.28 17.43
C ASP A 26 -16.50 -7.38 17.22
N PRO A 27 -16.60 -6.36 16.33
CA PRO A 27 -15.51 -5.41 16.14
C PRO A 27 -15.27 -4.60 17.40
N LEU A 28 -13.99 -4.44 17.78
CA LEU A 28 -13.59 -3.64 18.95
C LEU A 28 -13.77 -2.12 18.75
N ILE A 29 -14.09 -1.70 17.52
CA ILE A 29 -14.36 -0.31 17.15
C ILE A 29 -15.58 -0.21 16.22
N PRO A 30 -16.35 0.89 16.27
CA PRO A 30 -17.46 1.09 15.34
C PRO A 30 -16.95 1.22 13.90
N ILE A 31 -17.42 0.35 13.01
CA ILE A 31 -16.99 0.32 11.61
C ILE A 31 -18.13 -0.20 10.71
N SER A 32 -18.39 0.44 9.57
CA SER A 32 -19.47 0.07 8.62
C SER A 32 -18.95 -0.28 7.23
N GLY A 33 -19.75 -1.01 6.44
CA GLY A 33 -19.40 -1.47 5.10
C GLY A 33 -18.55 -2.75 5.07
N TYR A 34 -18.11 -3.13 3.86
CA TYR A 34 -17.47 -4.43 3.63
C TYR A 34 -16.00 -4.51 4.09
N SER A 35 -15.56 -5.75 4.34
CA SER A 35 -14.25 -6.10 4.88
C SER A 35 -13.16 -6.19 3.82
N PHE A 36 -13.49 -6.69 2.62
CA PHE A 36 -12.49 -6.98 1.59
C PHE A 36 -12.43 -5.93 0.47
N PRO A 37 -11.24 -5.52 0.01
CA PRO A 37 -9.92 -5.70 0.64
C PRO A 37 -9.70 -4.65 1.74
N SER A 38 -8.67 -4.84 2.57
CA SER A 38 -8.34 -3.86 3.61
C SER A 38 -7.70 -2.60 3.02
N GLY A 39 -8.43 -1.48 3.09
CA GLY A 39 -7.92 -0.17 2.64
C GLY A 39 -6.76 0.36 3.48
N HIS A 40 -6.73 0.05 4.79
CA HIS A 40 -5.60 0.41 5.65
C HIS A 40 -4.33 -0.36 5.24
N ALA A 41 -4.45 -1.66 4.93
CA ALA A 41 -3.33 -2.47 4.47
C ALA A 41 -2.82 -1.99 3.10
N ALA A 42 -3.70 -1.72 2.14
CA ALA A 42 -3.33 -1.15 0.85
C ALA A 42 -2.64 0.21 0.99
N GLY A 43 -3.32 1.19 1.57
CA GLY A 43 -2.82 2.56 1.69
C GLY A 43 -1.52 2.67 2.49
N SER A 44 -1.37 1.92 3.59
CA SER A 44 -0.11 1.91 4.34
C SER A 44 1.02 1.26 3.55
N THR A 45 0.76 0.15 2.86
CA THR A 45 1.76 -0.52 2.01
C THR A 45 2.26 0.41 0.92
N THR A 46 1.36 1.09 0.22
CA THR A 46 1.72 2.03 -0.85
C THR A 46 2.44 3.25 -0.31
N PHE A 47 1.89 3.90 0.72
CA PHE A 47 2.47 5.11 1.27
C PHE A 47 3.88 4.88 1.80
N TYR A 48 4.05 3.92 2.72
CA TYR A 48 5.34 3.65 3.33
C TYR A 48 6.30 2.95 2.36
N GLY A 49 5.81 2.15 1.42
CA GLY A 49 6.62 1.57 0.35
C GLY A 49 7.18 2.63 -0.60
N PHE A 50 6.37 3.58 -1.07
CA PHE A 50 6.86 4.71 -1.84
C PHE A 50 7.82 5.59 -1.05
N LEU A 51 7.51 5.86 0.22
CA LEU A 51 8.40 6.62 1.08
C LEU A 51 9.76 5.94 1.20
N ALA A 52 9.79 4.62 1.36
CA ALA A 52 11.03 3.84 1.37
C ALA A 52 11.82 4.02 0.07
N ILE A 53 11.17 3.91 -1.09
CA ILE A 53 11.80 4.11 -2.41
C ILE A 53 12.38 5.53 -2.54
N LEU A 54 11.61 6.57 -2.20
CA LEU A 54 12.06 7.96 -2.29
C LEU A 54 13.26 8.23 -1.38
N LEU A 55 13.20 7.73 -0.13
CA LEU A 55 14.30 7.87 0.81
C LEU A 55 15.55 7.15 0.29
N LEU A 56 15.41 5.92 -0.22
CA LEU A 56 16.53 5.14 -0.77
C LEU A 56 17.21 5.81 -1.97
N LEU A 57 16.43 6.38 -2.87
CA LEU A 57 16.94 6.98 -4.11
C LEU A 57 17.58 8.35 -3.87
N PHE A 58 16.96 9.20 -3.05
CA PHE A 58 17.35 10.61 -3.00
C PHE A 58 18.08 11.01 -1.70
N TYR A 59 17.71 10.44 -0.56
CA TYR A 59 18.10 10.97 0.75
C TYR A 59 19.11 10.10 1.50
N LEU A 60 18.99 8.77 1.43
CA LEU A 60 19.83 7.86 2.20
C LEU A 60 21.18 7.64 1.52
N LYS A 61 22.25 8.21 2.09
CA LYS A 61 23.63 8.06 1.57
C LYS A 61 24.40 6.92 2.25
N LYS A 62 24.19 6.70 3.54
CA LYS A 62 24.88 5.65 4.33
C LYS A 62 24.31 4.27 4.03
N LYS A 63 25.18 3.26 3.86
CA LYS A 63 24.78 1.85 3.61
C LYS A 63 23.87 1.30 4.72
N SER A 64 24.20 1.58 5.98
CA SER A 64 23.39 1.15 7.13
C SER A 64 21.96 1.72 7.06
N SER A 65 21.81 3.02 6.78
CA SER A 65 20.50 3.65 6.66
C SER A 65 19.66 3.08 5.50
N LYS A 66 20.31 2.70 4.38
CA LYS A 66 19.63 2.03 3.26
C LYS A 66 19.08 0.65 3.60
N VAL A 67 19.50 0.05 4.71
CA VAL A 67 18.98 -1.24 5.22
C VAL A 67 17.99 -1.00 6.34
N VAL A 68 18.36 -0.19 7.34
CA VAL A 68 17.56 0.02 8.55
C VAL A 68 16.22 0.72 8.24
N VAL A 69 16.23 1.76 7.41
CA VAL A 69 15.02 2.57 7.17
C VAL A 69 13.91 1.76 6.48
N PRO A 70 14.17 1.02 5.39
CA PRO A 70 13.15 0.16 4.78
C PRO A 70 12.61 -0.90 5.74
N ILE A 71 13.47 -1.49 6.59
CA ILE A 71 13.05 -2.48 7.59
C ILE A 71 12.08 -1.85 8.60
N LEU A 72 12.40 -0.66 9.13
CA LEU A 72 11.53 0.03 10.07
C LEU A 72 10.17 0.38 9.44
N LEU A 73 10.16 0.82 8.18
CA LEU A 73 8.92 1.10 7.46
C LEU A 73 8.11 -0.19 7.22
N ALA A 74 8.76 -1.29 6.85
CA ALA A 74 8.11 -2.60 6.69
C ALA A 74 7.48 -3.10 8.00
N LEU A 75 8.21 -2.98 9.12
CA LEU A 75 7.69 -3.29 10.45
C LEU A 75 6.50 -2.41 10.81
N PHE A 76 6.54 -1.13 10.45
CA PHE A 76 5.43 -0.21 10.72
C PHE A 76 4.16 -0.60 9.93
N ILE A 77 4.30 -0.98 8.65
CA ILE A 77 3.18 -1.51 7.87
C ILE A 77 2.65 -2.79 8.54
N LEU A 78 3.53 -3.71 8.98
CA LEU A 78 3.12 -4.93 9.67
C LEU A 78 2.33 -4.65 10.96
N LEU A 79 2.75 -3.66 11.76
CA LEU A 79 2.00 -3.26 12.95
C LEU A 79 0.60 -2.74 12.60
N ILE A 80 0.47 -1.97 11.51
CA ILE A 80 -0.84 -1.53 11.01
C ILE A 80 -1.68 -2.74 10.61
N MET A 81 -1.11 -3.72 9.89
CA MET A 81 -1.78 -4.96 9.49
C MET A 81 -2.30 -5.74 10.70
N ILE A 82 -1.44 -5.96 11.71
CA ILE A 82 -1.79 -6.66 12.95
C ILE A 82 -2.93 -5.92 13.66
N SER A 83 -2.88 -4.58 13.74
CA SER A 83 -3.94 -3.80 14.38
C SER A 83 -5.31 -4.03 13.72
N ARG A 84 -5.36 -4.29 12.41
CA ARG A 84 -6.63 -4.52 11.70
C ARG A 84 -7.26 -5.87 12.02
N VAL A 85 -6.43 -6.90 12.20
CA VAL A 85 -6.89 -8.22 12.62
C VAL A 85 -7.25 -8.21 14.10
N TYR A 86 -6.41 -7.58 14.93
CA TYR A 86 -6.62 -7.47 16.37
C TYR A 86 -7.93 -6.76 16.73
N LEU A 87 -8.29 -5.70 15.98
CA LEU A 87 -9.55 -4.98 16.18
C LEU A 87 -10.79 -5.71 15.64
N SER A 88 -10.63 -6.93 15.11
CA SER A 88 -11.69 -7.72 14.47
C SER A 88 -12.40 -6.97 13.33
N VAL A 89 -11.69 -6.05 12.65
CA VAL A 89 -12.28 -5.28 11.53
C VAL A 89 -11.96 -5.88 10.15
N HIS A 90 -10.99 -6.80 10.09
CA HIS A 90 -10.56 -7.46 8.86
C HIS A 90 -10.08 -8.89 9.16
N TYR A 91 -10.35 -9.80 8.23
CA TYR A 91 -9.71 -11.12 8.21
C TYR A 91 -8.25 -11.01 7.73
N PRO A 92 -7.36 -11.94 8.11
CA PRO A 92 -5.99 -11.97 7.62
C PRO A 92 -5.89 -11.94 6.08
N SER A 93 -6.81 -12.62 5.39
CA SER A 93 -6.91 -12.58 3.93
C SER A 93 -7.24 -11.19 3.35
N ASP A 94 -8.03 -10.37 4.06
CA ASP A 94 -8.36 -9.02 3.60
C ASP A 94 -7.13 -8.11 3.65
N VAL A 95 -6.32 -8.32 4.69
CA VAL A 95 -5.06 -7.62 4.90
C VAL A 95 -4.06 -8.02 3.83
N ILE A 96 -3.85 -9.32 3.59
CA ILE A 96 -2.95 -9.83 2.54
C ILE A 96 -3.36 -9.27 1.17
N ALA A 97 -4.65 -9.29 0.83
CA ALA A 97 -5.13 -8.74 -0.41
C ALA A 97 -4.88 -7.23 -0.51
N GLY A 98 -5.07 -6.48 0.58
CA GLY A 98 -4.72 -5.06 0.63
C GLY A 98 -3.22 -4.83 0.35
N CYS A 99 -2.34 -5.63 0.95
CA CYS A 99 -0.89 -5.54 0.71
C CYS A 99 -0.52 -5.82 -0.76
N LEU A 100 -1.17 -6.81 -1.38
CA LEU A 100 -0.98 -7.12 -2.79
C LEU A 100 -1.42 -5.97 -3.69
N VAL A 101 -2.58 -5.36 -3.39
CA VAL A 101 -3.06 -4.16 -4.10
C VAL A 101 -2.04 -3.02 -3.96
N GLY A 102 -1.56 -2.74 -2.76
CA GLY A 102 -0.60 -1.65 -2.55
C GLY A 102 0.75 -1.90 -3.24
N THR A 103 1.27 -3.13 -3.14
CA THR A 103 2.50 -3.52 -3.83
C THR A 103 2.34 -3.44 -5.36
N GLY A 104 1.23 -3.92 -5.90
CA GLY A 104 0.91 -3.81 -7.32
C GLY A 104 0.84 -2.36 -7.80
N THR A 105 0.25 -1.46 -7.00
CA THR A 105 0.24 -0.02 -7.26
C THR A 105 1.65 0.57 -7.33
N ILE A 106 2.53 0.23 -6.39
CA ILE A 106 3.94 0.68 -6.41
C ILE A 106 4.65 0.18 -7.68
N MET A 107 4.49 -1.10 -8.01
CA MET A 107 5.12 -1.71 -9.19
C MET A 107 4.65 -1.03 -10.48
N LEU A 108 3.34 -0.83 -10.63
CA LEU A 108 2.75 -0.17 -11.79
C LEU A 108 3.26 1.27 -11.94
N ALA A 109 3.30 2.02 -10.84
CA ALA A 109 3.78 3.39 -10.86
C ALA A 109 5.27 3.48 -11.22
N THR A 110 6.09 2.56 -10.69
CA THR A 110 7.53 2.50 -11.00
C THR A 110 7.73 2.14 -12.47
N PHE A 111 6.97 1.17 -12.99
CA PHE A 111 7.00 0.81 -14.41
C PHE A 111 6.63 1.98 -15.33
N ILE A 112 5.56 2.72 -15.01
CA ILE A 112 5.14 3.90 -15.77
C ILE A 112 6.21 5.00 -15.71
N TYR A 113 6.80 5.21 -14.53
CA TYR A 113 7.88 6.18 -14.36
C TYR A 113 9.09 5.84 -15.25
N GLU A 114 9.56 4.60 -15.23
CA GLU A 114 10.69 4.15 -16.05
C GLU A 114 10.40 4.28 -17.56
N ARG A 115 9.21 3.87 -18.01
CA ARG A 115 8.80 3.98 -19.42
C ARG A 115 8.66 5.44 -19.88
N GLY A 116 8.05 6.29 -19.06
CA GLY A 116 7.92 7.72 -19.34
C GLY A 116 9.27 8.41 -19.39
N PHE A 117 10.13 8.13 -18.42
CA PHE A 117 11.50 8.65 -18.38
C PHE A 117 12.31 8.22 -19.61
N PHE A 118 12.26 6.93 -19.98
CA PHE A 118 12.96 6.42 -21.16
C PHE A 118 12.47 7.08 -22.46
N ARG A 119 11.14 7.27 -22.63
CA ARG A 119 10.57 7.98 -23.78
C ARG A 119 11.03 9.43 -23.88
N LEU A 120 11.11 10.14 -22.76
CA LEU A 120 11.57 11.54 -22.74
C LEU A 120 13.06 11.65 -23.05
N LYS A 121 13.88 10.73 -22.53
CA LYS A 121 15.31 10.66 -22.83
C LYS A 121 15.56 10.41 -24.32
N ASN A 122 14.81 9.48 -24.93
CA ASN A 122 14.97 9.10 -26.33
C ASN A 122 14.41 10.12 -27.34
N ARG A 123 13.67 11.15 -26.89
CA ARG A 123 13.22 12.28 -27.72
C ARG A 123 14.17 13.47 -27.71
N ARG A 124 15.17 13.47 -26.82
CA ARG A 124 16.18 14.53 -26.70
C ARG A 124 17.52 14.17 -27.35
N LEU A 125 17.61 12.98 -27.96
CA LEU A 125 18.69 12.51 -28.82
C LEU A 125 18.16 12.49 -30.26
#